data_AF-A0A5R2MTP2-F1
#
_entry.id   AF-A0A5R2MTP2-F1
#
_cell.length_a   1.000
_cell.length_b   1.000
_cell.length_c   1.000
_cell.angle_alpha   90.00
_cell.angle_beta   90.00
_cell.angle_gamma   90.00
#
_symmetry.space_group_name_H-M   'P 1'
#
loop_
_entity.id
_entity.type
_entity.pdbx_description
1 polymer ?
#
loop_
_entity_poly.entity_id
_entity_poly.type
_entity_poly.pdbx_seq_one_letter_code
_entity_poly.pdbx_strand_id
1 'polypeptide(L)'
;VIKTERDVILEERRSRIDNNPQAVLDEEVDATLWQNQPYRIPVIGWMQEMEQLNRTDAVAFYNKYYRPNNVVLIVAGDVEPETV
;
A
#
# COMPACT_ATOMS: atom_id res chain seq x y z
N VAL A 1 -16.70 -9.26 -4.32
CA VAL A 1 -15.87 -10.23 -3.56
C VAL A 1 -14.54 -9.55 -3.26
N ILE A 2 -14.31 -9.14 -2.01
CA ILE A 2 -13.02 -8.61 -1.50
C ILE A 2 -12.61 -9.28 -0.18
N LYS A 3 -13.58 -9.87 0.53
CA LYS A 3 -13.37 -10.44 1.87
C LYS A 3 -12.15 -11.36 1.98
N THR A 4 -11.98 -12.31 1.06
CA THR A 4 -10.85 -13.24 1.08
C THR A 4 -9.50 -12.51 1.05
N GLU A 5 -9.34 -11.54 0.14
CA GLU A 5 -8.09 -10.77 0.04
C GLU A 5 -7.89 -9.88 1.27
N ARG A 6 -8.98 -9.28 1.78
CA ARG A 6 -8.93 -8.49 3.02
C ARG A 6 -8.47 -9.33 4.21
N ASP A 7 -8.97 -10.55 4.34
CA ASP A 7 -8.57 -11.45 5.43
C ASP A 7 -7.07 -11.82 5.33
N VAL A 8 -6.53 -11.96 4.11
CA VAL A 8 -5.10 -12.22 3.88
C VAL A 8 -4.23 -11.04 4.30
N ILE A 9 -4.56 -9.80 3.91
CA ILE A 9 -3.75 -8.62 4.28
C ILE A 9 -3.83 -8.31 5.78
N LEU A 10 -4.95 -8.62 6.43
CA LEU A 10 -5.06 -8.50 7.89
C LEU A 10 -4.12 -9.48 8.60
N GLU A 11 -3.99 -10.70 8.07
CA GLU A 11 -3.04 -11.68 8.61
C GLU A 11 -1.59 -11.33 8.30
N GLU A 12 -1.31 -10.75 7.13
CA GLU A 12 0.01 -10.20 6.81
C GLU A 12 0.41 -9.11 7.82
N ARG A 13 -0.49 -8.18 8.16
CA ARG A 13 -0.22 -7.15 9.18
C ARG A 13 0.12 -7.79 10.53
N ARG A 14 -0.67 -8.77 10.98
CA ARG A 14 -0.39 -9.49 12.23
C ARG A 14 0.97 -10.16 12.22
N SER A 15 1.29 -10.85 11.12
CA SER A 15 2.55 -11.58 11.00
C SER A 15 3.77 -10.68 10.85
N ARG A 16 3.67 -9.56 10.13
CA ARG A 16 4.81 -8.70 9.77
C ARG A 16 5.06 -7.58 10.77
N ILE A 17 3.99 -7.03 11.34
CA ILE A 17 4.04 -5.86 12.23
C ILE A 17 3.72 -6.30 13.66
N ASP A 18 2.49 -6.75 13.93
CA ASP A 18 2.01 -6.91 15.31
C ASP A 18 2.81 -7.97 16.11
N ASN A 19 3.30 -9.02 15.44
CA ASN A 19 4.14 -10.06 16.04
C ASN A 19 5.64 -9.71 16.11
N ASN A 20 6.05 -8.53 15.64
CA ASN A 20 7.44 -8.07 15.62
C ASN A 20 7.58 -6.75 16.40
N PRO A 21 8.11 -6.78 17.64
CA PRO A 21 8.27 -5.58 18.47
C PRO A 21 9.10 -4.46 17.82
N GLN A 22 10.09 -4.80 16.99
CA GLN A 22 10.88 -3.80 16.26
C GLN A 22 10.02 -3.10 15.21
N ALA A 23 9.20 -3.85 14.46
CA ALA A 23 8.33 -3.28 13.45
C ALA A 23 7.24 -2.38 14.06
N VAL A 24 6.70 -2.76 15.22
CA VAL A 24 5.76 -1.90 15.98
C VAL A 24 6.45 -0.61 16.41
N LEU A 25 7.68 -0.67 16.93
CA LEU A 25 8.43 0.52 17.31
C LEU A 25 8.70 1.42 16.11
N ASP A 26 9.12 0.85 14.98
CA ASP A 26 9.42 1.62 13.76
C ASP A 26 8.14 2.31 13.22
N GLU A 27 6.98 1.63 13.22
CA GLU A 27 5.69 2.20 12.83
C GLU A 27 5.31 3.42 13.71
N GLU A 28 5.48 3.31 15.03
CA GLU A 28 5.17 4.40 15.97
C GLU A 28 6.15 5.58 15.87
N VAL A 29 7.44 5.29 15.64
CA VAL A 29 8.46 6.33 15.42
C VAL A 29 8.16 7.12 14.15
N ASP A 30 7.86 6.44 13.03
CA ASP A 30 7.52 7.11 11.77
C ASP A 30 6.22 7.91 11.90
N ALA A 31 5.21 7.36 12.56
CA ALA A 31 3.94 8.05 12.81
C ALA A 31 4.14 9.33 13.62
N THR A 32 5.05 9.29 14.61
CA THR A 32 5.39 10.43 15.47
C THR A 32 6.27 11.45 14.75
N LEU A 33 7.21 11.01 13.91
CA LEU A 33 8.14 11.88 13.19
C LEU A 33 7.41 12.73 12.15
N TRP A 34 6.45 12.15 11.44
CA TRP A 34 5.78 12.77 10.28
C TRP A 34 4.41 13.36 10.59
N GLN A 35 4.21 13.98 11.76
CA GLN A 35 2.88 14.40 12.23
C GLN A 35 2.06 15.21 11.22
N ASN A 36 2.68 16.05 10.39
CA ASN A 36 1.99 16.89 9.41
C ASN A 36 2.17 16.43 7.95
N GLN A 37 2.72 15.24 7.72
CA GLN A 37 2.99 14.69 6.39
C GLN A 37 2.33 13.32 6.22
N PRO A 38 1.88 12.96 5.00
CA PRO A 38 1.30 11.64 4.73
C PRO A 38 2.24 10.46 5.02
N TYR A 39 3.55 10.69 5.14
CA TYR A 39 4.54 9.66 5.47
C TYR A 39 4.36 9.02 6.85
N ARG A 40 3.52 9.59 7.71
CA ARG A 40 3.11 8.96 8.99
C ARG A 40 2.22 7.73 8.80
N ILE A 41 1.70 7.50 7.59
CA ILE A 41 0.77 6.41 7.30
C ILE A 41 1.61 5.18 6.92
N PRO A 42 1.52 4.06 7.66
CA PRO A 42 2.25 2.85 7.33
C PRO A 42 1.78 2.30 5.98
N VAL A 43 2.70 1.76 5.19
CA VAL A 43 2.41 1.26 3.84
C VAL A 43 1.32 0.18 3.85
N ILE A 44 1.33 -0.69 4.86
CA ILE A 44 0.32 -1.74 5.03
C ILE A 44 -1.05 -1.18 5.47
N GLY A 45 -1.09 0.05 6.00
CA GLY A 45 -2.28 0.71 6.54
C GLY A 45 -2.55 0.39 8.01
N TRP A 46 -3.42 1.17 8.64
CA TRP A 46 -3.83 0.96 10.03
C TRP A 46 -4.86 -0.15 10.15
N MET A 47 -4.73 -1.02 11.16
CA MET A 47 -5.61 -2.19 11.35
C MET A 47 -7.10 -1.81 11.27
N GLN A 48 -7.52 -0.77 12.00
CA GLN A 48 -8.92 -0.37 12.07
C GLN A 48 -9.46 0.15 10.73
N GLU A 49 -8.60 0.74 9.90
CA GLU A 49 -8.97 1.20 8.56
C GLU A 49 -9.03 0.03 7.58
N MET A 50 -8.06 -0.89 7.65
CA MET A 50 -7.99 -2.09 6.81
C MET A 50 -9.23 -2.97 6.94
N GLU A 51 -9.74 -3.15 8.17
CA GLU A 51 -10.95 -3.95 8.44
C GLU A 51 -12.20 -3.43 7.72
N GLN A 52 -12.24 -2.13 7.46
CA GLN A 52 -13.38 -1.44 6.84
C GLN A 52 -13.28 -1.37 5.31
N LEU A 53 -12.11 -1.67 4.73
CA LEU A 53 -11.90 -1.61 3.29
C LEU A 53 -12.88 -2.49 2.54
N ASN A 54 -13.45 -1.93 1.48
CA ASN A 54 -14.39 -2.60 0.61
C ASN A 54 -14.06 -2.39 -0.88
N ARG A 55 -14.86 -3.00 -1.77
CA ARG A 55 -14.62 -2.94 -3.22
C ARG A 55 -14.72 -1.54 -3.80
N THR A 56 -15.63 -0.73 -3.28
CA THR A 56 -15.80 0.64 -3.75
C THR A 56 -14.54 1.44 -3.49
N ASP A 57 -13.90 1.26 -2.33
CA ASP A 57 -12.65 1.96 -1.98
C ASP A 57 -11.51 1.56 -2.92
N ALA A 58 -11.33 0.26 -3.16
CA ALA A 58 -10.29 -0.24 -4.06
C ALA A 58 -10.49 0.27 -5.51
N VAL A 59 -11.72 0.24 -6.00
CA VAL A 59 -12.05 0.75 -7.34
C VAL A 59 -11.87 2.27 -7.41
N ALA A 60 -12.22 3.00 -6.36
CA ALA A 60 -12.02 4.45 -6.29
C ALA A 60 -10.52 4.81 -6.31
N PHE A 61 -9.68 4.07 -5.56
CA PHE A 61 -8.24 4.22 -5.58
C PHE A 61 -7.66 3.98 -6.98
N TYR A 62 -8.04 2.86 -7.61
CA TYR A 62 -7.62 2.53 -8.98
C TYR A 62 -8.00 3.66 -9.96
N ASN A 63 -9.26 4.08 -9.98
CA ASN A 63 -9.75 5.13 -10.89
C ASN A 63 -9.10 6.50 -10.66
N LYS A 64 -8.62 6.75 -9.43
CA LYS A 64 -7.95 8.00 -9.09
C LYS A 64 -6.49 7.99 -9.54
N TYR A 65 -5.74 6.94 -9.25
CA TYR A 65 -4.28 6.93 -9.35
C TYR A 65 -3.73 6.16 -10.56
N TYR A 66 -4.42 5.13 -11.06
CA TYR A 66 -3.99 4.35 -12.23
C TYR A 66 -4.42 5.04 -13.53
N ARG A 67 -3.71 6.13 -13.87
CA ARG A 67 -3.94 6.90 -15.10
C ARG A 67 -2.67 6.99 -15.94
N PRO A 68 -2.75 6.97 -17.28
CA PRO A 68 -1.56 7.02 -18.14
C PRO A 68 -0.65 8.23 -17.89
N ASN A 69 -1.21 9.37 -17.45
CA ASN A 69 -0.45 10.57 -17.11
C ASN A 69 0.21 10.52 -15.72
N ASN A 70 0.03 9.44 -14.96
CA ASN A 70 0.62 9.20 -13.64
C ASN A 70 1.38 7.85 -13.61
N VAL A 71 1.86 7.40 -14.77
CA VAL A 71 2.59 6.14 -14.95
C VAL A 71 3.77 6.38 -15.90
N VAL A 72 4.89 5.71 -15.64
CA VAL A 72 6.05 5.65 -16.54
C VAL A 72 6.34 4.19 -16.85
N LEU A 73 6.47 3.86 -18.13
CA LEU A 73 6.94 2.54 -18.60
C LEU A 73 8.43 2.64 -18.90
N ILE A 74 9.22 1.75 -18.30
CA ILE A 74 10.67 1.65 -18.55
C ILE A 74 10.93 0.30 -19.21
N VAL A 75 11.57 0.33 -20.39
CA VAL A 75 12.02 -0.85 -21.12
C VAL A 75 13.52 -0.76 -21.29
N ALA A 76 14.23 -1.83 -20.93
CA ALA A 76 15.68 -1.88 -20.94
C ALA A 76 16.18 -3.24 -21.43
N GLY A 77 17.27 -3.22 -22.21
CA GLY A 77 17.85 -4.42 -22.82
C GLY A 77 18.25 -4.15 -24.28
N ASP A 78 18.45 -5.22 -25.03
CA ASP A 78 18.62 -5.18 -26.48
C ASP A 78 17.24 -5.09 -27.15
N VAL A 79 16.73 -3.86 -27.26
CA VAL A 79 15.39 -3.58 -27.79
C VAL A 79 15.46 -2.49 -28.85
N GLU A 80 14.62 -2.61 -29.86
CA GLU A 80 14.45 -1.58 -30.89
C GLU A 80 13.30 -0.65 -30.48
N PRO A 81 13.56 0.65 -30.19
CA PRO A 81 12.56 1.56 -29.64
C PRO A 81 11.26 1.67 -30.47
N GLU A 82 11.33 1.50 -31.79
CA GLU A 82 10.17 1.58 -32.68
C GLU A 82 9.23 0.36 -32.56
N THR A 83 9.70 -0.72 -31.93
CA THR A 83 8.93 -1.96 -31.73
C THR A 83 8.47 -2.19 -30.29
N VAL A 84 8.73 -1.21 -29.41
CA VAL A 84 8.42 -1.25 -27.98
C VAL A 84 7.12 -0.50 -27.67
#